data_AF-A0A6B3EK03-F1
#
_entry.id   AF-A0A6B3EK03-F1
#
_cell.length_a   1.000
_cell.length_b   1.000
_cell.length_c   1.000
_cell.angle_alpha   90.00
_cell.angle_beta   90.00
_cell.angle_gamma   90.00
#
_symmetry.space_group_name_H-M   'P 1'
#
loop_
_entity.id
_entity.type
_entity.pdbx_description
1 polymer ?
#
loop_
_entity_poly.entity_id
_entity_poly.type
_entity_poly.pdbx_seq_one_letter_code
_entity_poly.pdbx_strand_id
1 'polypeptide(L)' 'MTAVSVSKDAAPTSEDLVVLSKVNKHFGALHVLQDIDLTIGRGEVVVVI' A
#
# COMPACT_ATOMS: atom_id res chain seq x y z
N MET A 1 14.03 13.86 -30.25
CA MET A 1 13.50 13.72 -28.88
C MET A 1 12.37 12.70 -28.95
N THR A 2 12.68 11.43 -28.67
CA THR A 2 11.74 10.32 -28.84
C THR A 2 10.85 10.24 -27.62
N ALA A 3 9.54 10.39 -27.83
CA ALA A 3 8.54 10.30 -26.77
C ALA A 3 8.49 8.86 -26.22
N VAL A 4 8.59 8.73 -24.91
CA VAL A 4 8.36 7.47 -24.21
C VAL A 4 6.85 7.24 -24.17
N SER A 5 6.38 6.30 -24.98
CA SER A 5 5.02 5.79 -24.93
C SER A 5 4.91 4.80 -23.77
N VAL A 6 4.17 5.18 -22.73
CA VAL A 6 3.75 4.27 -21.67
C VAL A 6 2.56 3.48 -22.21
N SER A 7 2.79 2.21 -22.59
CA SER A 7 1.74 1.29 -22.96
C SER A 7 0.86 1.04 -21.74
N LYS A 8 -0.40 1.47 -21.82
CA LYS A 8 -1.42 1.16 -20.83
C LYS A 8 -1.80 -0.31 -20.96
N ASP A 9 -1.12 -1.15 -20.19
CA ASP A 9 -1.45 -2.55 -20.05
C ASP A 9 -2.77 -2.68 -19.28
N ALA A 10 -3.68 -3.51 -19.78
CA ALA A 10 -5.00 -3.69 -19.21
C ALA A 10 -4.88 -4.64 -18.00
N ALA A 11 -4.75 -4.08 -16.80
CA ALA A 11 -4.70 -4.80 -15.54
C ALA A 11 -5.68 -4.16 -14.53
N PRO A 12 -6.21 -4.92 -13.55
CA PRO A 12 -7.44 -4.59 -12.85
C PRO A 12 -7.34 -3.23 -12.17
N THR A 13 -8.45 -2.51 -12.14
CA THR A 13 -8.66 -1.20 -11.50
C THR A 13 -8.48 -1.24 -9.98
N SER A 14 -7.29 -1.59 -9.51
CA SER A 14 -6.81 -1.47 -8.15
C SER A 14 -5.32 -1.14 -8.24
N GLU A 15 -4.99 0.12 -8.54
CA GLU A 15 -3.62 0.61 -8.39
C GLU A 15 -3.34 0.82 -6.88
N ASP A 16 -3.29 -0.29 -6.15
CA ASP A 16 -2.85 -0.32 -4.77
C ASP A 16 -1.39 0.14 -4.74
N LEU A 17 -1.12 1.30 -4.12
CA LEU A 17 0.23 1.86 -4.06
C LEU A 17 0.97 1.43 -2.81
N VAL A 18 0.27 1.32 -1.69
CA VAL A 18 0.83 0.86 -0.42
C VAL A 18 -0.04 -0.27 0.08
N VAL A 19 0.56 -1.42 0.32
CA VAL A 19 -0.11 -2.58 0.90
C VAL A 19 0.68 -3.04 2.11
N LEU A 20 0.04 -2.98 3.26
CA LEU A 20 0.45 -3.63 4.51
C LEU A 20 -0.44 -4.85 4.64
N SER A 21 0.16 -6.04 4.72
CA SER A 21 -0.61 -7.27 4.94
C SER A 21 -0.08 -8.04 6.14
N LYS A 22 -1.01 -8.46 7.00
CA LYS A 22 -0.76 -9.23 8.23
C LYS A 22 0.39 -8.68 9.06
N VAL A 23 0.42 -7.36 9.23
CA VAL A 23 1.49 -6.69 9.94
C VAL A 23 1.35 -6.94 11.43
N ASN A 24 2.39 -7.57 11.99
CA ASN A 24 2.53 -7.88 13.40
C ASN A 24 3.84 -7.25 13.89
N LYS A 25 3.74 -6.19 14.71
CA LYS A 25 4.90 -5.42 15.20
C LYS A 25 4.99 -5.47 16.71
N HIS A 26 6.10 -6.00 17.19
CA HIS A 26 6.41 -6.06 18.61
C HIS A 26 7.52 -5.10 19.02
N PHE A 27 7.46 -4.66 20.27
CA PHE A 27 8.55 -4.01 20.98
C PHE A 27 8.82 -4.79 22.27
N GLY A 28 9.84 -5.64 22.24
CA GLY A 28 10.05 -6.67 23.26
C GLY A 28 8.85 -7.63 23.31
N ALA A 29 8.29 -7.84 24.50
CA ALA A 29 7.10 -8.66 24.68
C ALA A 29 5.79 -7.96 24.28
N LEU A 30 5.79 -6.63 24.12
CA LEU A 30 4.58 -5.87 23.80
C LEU A 30 4.26 -5.97 22.31
N HIS A 31 3.02 -6.32 21.97
CA HIS A 31 2.54 -6.39 20.59
C HIS A 31 1.82 -5.09 20.21
N VAL A 32 2.53 -4.20 19.52
CA VAL A 32 2.15 -2.80 19.24
C VAL A 32 1.21 -2.68 18.04
N LEU A 33 1.47 -3.42 16.96
CA LEU A 33 0.55 -3.56 15.82
C LEU A 33 0.20 -5.05 15.73
N GLN A 34 -1.07 -5.42 15.79
CA GLN A 34 -1.50 -6.82 15.78
C GLN A 34 -2.38 -7.08 14.57
N ASP A 35 -1.95 -8.01 13.72
CA ASP A 35 -2.67 -8.47 12.53
C ASP A 35 -3.31 -7.36 11.69
N ILE A 36 -2.50 -6.38 11.29
CA ILE A 36 -2.98 -5.24 10.52
C ILE A 36 -2.88 -5.51 9.02
N ASP A 37 -4.01 -5.39 8.32
CA ASP A 37 -4.10 -5.26 6.87
C ASP A 37 -4.54 -3.83 6.50
N LEU A 38 -3.77 -3.14 5.65
CA LEU A 38 -4.10 -1.80 5.15
C LEU A 38 -3.66 -1.68 3.69
N THR A 39 -4.58 -1.24 2.84
CA THR A 39 -4.31 -0.90 1.44
C THR A 39 -4.59 0.58 1.23
N ILE A 40 -3.68 1.28 0.55
CA ILE A 40 -3.81 2.68 0.16
C ILE A 40 -3.62 2.76 -1.35
N GLY A 41 -4.66 3.25 -2.03
CA GLY A 41 -4.68 3.46 -3.47
C GLY A 41 -4.04 4.79 -3.90
N ARG A 42 -3.84 4.95 -5.21
CA ARG A 42 -3.33 6.21 -5.77
C ARG A 42 -4.27 7.38 -5.48
N GLY A 43 -3.71 8.44 -4.89
CA GLY A 43 -4.44 9.68 -4.59
C GLY A 43 -5.16 9.68 -3.25
N GLU A 44 -5.13 8.56 -2.51
CA GLU A 44 -5.66 8.48 -1.16
C GLU A 44 -4.69 9.09 -0.14
N VAL A 45 -5.23 9.89 0.78
CA VAL A 45 -4.48 10.51 1.88
C VAL A 45 -5.01 9.95 3.19
N VAL A 46 -4.14 9.27 3.92
CA VAL A 46 -4.46 8.61 5.19
C VAL A 46 -3.74 9.31 6.33
N VAL A 47 -4.45 9.58 7.43
CA VAL A 47 -3.90 10.11 8.68
C VAL A 47 -4.08 9.04 9.76
N VAL A 48 -3.00 8.73 10.46
CA VAL A 48 -2.99 7.78 11.58
C VAL A 48 -3.06 8.56 12.89
N ILE A 49 -3.92 8.11 13.82
CA ILE A 49 -4.14 8.69 15.15
C ILE A 49 -3.95 7.65 16.24
#